data_AF-A0A3M1R7T7-F1
#
_entry.id   AF-A0A3M1R7T7-F1
#
_cell.length_a   1.000
_cell.length_b   1.000
_cell.length_c   1.000
_cell.angle_alpha   90.00
_cell.angle_beta   90.00
_cell.angle_gamma   90.00
#
_symmetry.space_group_name_H-M   'P 1'
#
loop_
_entity.id
_entity.type
_entity.pdbx_description
1 polymer ?
#
loop_
_entity_poly.entity_id
_entity_poly.type
_entity_poly.pdbx_seq_one_letter_code
_entity_poly.pdbx_strand_id
1 'polypeptide(L)'
;MVGLTMALLLGGFPWICRAAPPSIPLPYHNGSTLVCSDCHAMHASQQHSYSGGNSSSPPGGPPETYPWSTTPNSKLLRQATALQVCLSCHDGQVGVPDVLKDDVNGLGDKRAAGFFPADPETTTYNGHNLGANPGSLCTRCHFNIPAQFPVAQVTCTDCHNPHGNGNYRNLQWASAPGSEPPIIAFTDTTGINKYSQDHVGYAAPAAGDNTWREVTNMCSSCHHSSVFYVTTTSPHKKHPGTYSESGKYAPINRSGANTDPNNWVNGTNGFSIGRLPFLVQGATNFTEARTVAANNEVFCLSCHKAHGSGNAFGLRWEYSIGAGDTHKAGCQQCHNK
;
A
#
# COMPACT_ATOMS: atom_id res chain seq x y z
N MET A 1 57.80 13.89 38.42
CA MET A 1 56.36 13.83 38.79
C MET A 1 55.63 14.81 37.89
N VAL A 2 55.03 14.32 36.81
CA VAL A 2 54.20 15.12 35.90
C VAL A 2 52.83 14.47 35.95
N GLY A 3 51.87 15.15 36.58
CA GLY A 3 50.49 14.69 36.73
C GLY A 3 49.70 15.03 35.48
N LEU A 4 49.27 14.01 34.75
CA LEU A 4 48.40 14.13 33.60
C LEU A 4 46.95 14.10 34.07
N THR A 5 46.27 15.24 34.04
CA THR A 5 44.85 15.36 34.40
C THR A 5 44.00 15.00 33.18
N MET A 6 43.34 13.85 33.22
CA MET A 6 42.48 13.34 32.16
C MET A 6 41.05 13.91 32.36
N ALA A 7 40.67 14.86 31.51
CA ALA A 7 39.33 15.45 31.50
C ALA A 7 38.36 14.53 30.72
N LEU A 8 37.42 13.93 31.45
CA LEU A 8 36.35 13.09 30.89
C LEU A 8 35.23 14.01 30.36
N LEU A 9 35.18 14.21 29.05
CA LEU A 9 34.08 14.91 28.37
C LEU A 9 32.87 13.97 28.25
N LEU A 10 31.92 14.11 29.17
CA LEU A 10 30.59 13.50 29.07
C LEU A 10 29.76 14.28 28.05
N GLY A 11 29.91 13.93 26.77
CA GLY A 11 29.03 14.40 25.70
C GLY A 11 27.66 13.75 25.84
N GLY A 12 26.70 14.48 26.42
CA GLY A 12 25.30 14.08 26.47
C GLY A 12 24.71 14.04 25.06
N PHE A 13 24.51 12.84 24.52
CA PHE A 13 23.62 12.64 23.38
C PHE A 13 22.18 12.91 23.84
N PRO A 14 21.48 13.92 23.33
CA PRO A 14 20.07 14.08 23.62
C PRO A 14 19.32 12.89 23.00
N TRP A 15 18.93 11.94 23.85
CA TRP A 15 17.89 10.98 23.52
C TRP A 15 16.59 11.76 23.35
N ILE A 16 16.29 12.14 22.11
CA ILE A 16 14.97 12.63 21.76
C ILE A 16 14.04 11.42 21.90
N CYS A 17 13.30 11.35 23.00
CA CYS A 17 12.11 10.51 23.10
C CYS A 17 11.14 10.99 22.01
N ARG A 18 11.24 10.39 20.82
CA ARG A 18 10.23 10.56 19.79
C ARG A 18 8.93 10.03 20.39
N ALA A 19 7.93 10.91 20.48
CA ALA A 19 6.57 10.47 20.74
C ALA A 19 6.26 9.35 19.74
N ALA A 20 5.83 8.19 20.24
CA ALA A 20 5.30 7.15 19.36
C ALA A 20 4.25 7.81 18.45
N PRO A 21 4.25 7.53 17.14
CA PRO A 21 3.21 8.06 16.27
C PRO A 21 1.84 7.76 16.90
N PRO A 22 0.87 8.69 16.83
CA PRO A 22 -0.41 8.55 17.49
C PRO A 22 -0.97 7.15 17.21
N SER A 23 -1.27 6.41 18.28
CA SER A 23 -1.66 5.01 18.21
C SER A 23 -2.94 4.88 17.38
N ILE A 24 -2.79 4.42 16.14
CA ILE A 24 -3.91 3.95 15.33
C ILE A 24 -4.53 2.78 16.13
N PRO A 25 -5.85 2.76 16.43
CA PRO A 25 -6.48 1.68 17.17
C PRO A 25 -6.03 0.33 16.61
N LEU A 26 -5.40 -0.49 17.46
CA LEU A 26 -4.65 -1.68 17.05
C LEU A 26 -5.51 -2.56 16.15
N PRO A 27 -5.25 -2.61 14.84
CA PRO A 27 -6.01 -3.47 13.96
C PRO A 27 -5.68 -4.92 14.32
N TYR A 28 -6.64 -5.83 14.10
CA TYR A 28 -6.61 -7.30 14.28
C TYR A 28 -5.26 -8.00 13.97
N HIS A 29 -4.44 -7.38 13.15
CA HIS A 29 -3.14 -7.89 12.71
C HIS A 29 -1.94 -7.34 13.50
N ASN A 30 -2.05 -6.91 14.76
CA ASN A 30 -0.88 -6.41 15.51
C ASN A 30 -0.93 -6.75 17.01
N GLY A 31 0.20 -7.19 17.56
CA GLY A 31 0.37 -7.37 19.00
C GLY A 31 -0.61 -8.38 19.59
N SER A 32 -1.24 -8.04 20.70
CA SER A 32 -2.16 -8.93 21.43
C SER A 32 -3.48 -9.21 20.72
N THR A 33 -3.81 -8.48 19.65
CA THR A 33 -5.03 -8.73 18.86
C THR A 33 -4.81 -9.78 17.76
N LEU A 34 -3.56 -10.15 17.48
CA LEU A 34 -3.23 -11.21 16.54
C LEU A 34 -3.44 -12.58 17.17
N VAL A 35 -4.54 -13.25 16.79
CA VAL A 35 -4.89 -14.57 17.31
C VAL A 35 -4.42 -15.64 16.31
N CYS A 36 -3.38 -16.41 16.68
CA CYS A 36 -2.77 -17.41 15.79
C CYS A 36 -3.77 -18.44 15.26
N SER A 37 -4.79 -18.79 16.07
CA SER A 37 -5.81 -19.76 15.69
C SER A 37 -6.74 -19.27 14.61
N ASP A 38 -6.70 -18.00 14.19
CA ASP A 38 -7.57 -17.51 13.13
C ASP A 38 -6.97 -17.79 11.74
N CYS A 39 -5.64 -17.90 11.66
CA CYS A 39 -4.90 -18.22 10.43
C CYS A 39 -4.39 -19.66 10.42
N HIS A 40 -4.09 -20.22 11.60
CA HIS A 40 -3.47 -21.53 11.75
C HIS A 40 -4.37 -22.54 12.46
N ALA A 41 -4.19 -23.82 12.14
CA ALA A 41 -4.79 -24.97 12.79
C ALA A 41 -3.69 -25.97 13.15
N MET A 42 -3.55 -26.28 14.44
CA MET A 42 -2.55 -27.26 14.91
C MET A 42 -2.95 -28.70 14.58
N HIS A 43 -4.26 -28.95 14.48
CA HIS A 43 -4.82 -30.26 14.18
C HIS A 43 -5.69 -30.18 12.93
N ALA A 44 -5.57 -31.17 12.05
CA ALA A 44 -6.37 -31.24 10.83
C ALA A 44 -7.87 -31.28 11.13
N SER A 45 -8.24 -31.84 12.29
CA SER A 45 -9.59 -31.81 12.82
C SER A 45 -10.15 -30.41 13.07
N GLN A 46 -9.34 -29.34 13.10
CA GLN A 46 -9.77 -27.95 13.25
C GLN A 46 -9.86 -27.20 11.90
N GLN A 47 -9.60 -27.87 10.78
CA GLN A 47 -9.66 -27.30 9.43
C GLN A 47 -11.09 -27.22 8.88
N HIS A 48 -12.10 -27.77 9.59
CA HIS A 48 -13.49 -27.53 9.24
C HIS A 48 -13.77 -26.03 9.29
N SER A 49 -14.40 -25.53 8.23
CA SER A 49 -14.36 -24.12 7.95
C SER A 49 -15.41 -23.33 8.69
N TYR A 50 -14.97 -22.18 9.20
CA TYR A 50 -15.72 -20.94 9.07
C TYR A 50 -15.70 -20.56 7.58
N SER A 51 -16.42 -21.29 6.73
CA SER A 51 -16.44 -21.03 5.30
C SER A 51 -17.31 -19.80 5.06
N GLY A 52 -16.72 -18.60 5.07
CA GLY A 52 -17.09 -17.41 4.27
C GLY A 52 -18.53 -16.91 4.22
N GLY A 53 -19.50 -17.59 4.82
CA GLY A 53 -20.82 -17.09 5.11
C GLY A 53 -20.72 -16.29 6.39
N ASN A 54 -21.47 -15.19 6.45
CA ASN A 54 -21.74 -14.42 7.66
C ASN A 54 -21.61 -15.29 8.92
N SER A 55 -20.95 -14.77 9.94
CA SER A 55 -20.80 -15.36 11.28
C SER A 55 -22.13 -15.71 12.00
N SER A 56 -23.24 -15.75 11.27
CA SER A 56 -24.53 -16.33 11.65
C SER A 56 -24.75 -17.78 11.15
N SER A 57 -23.82 -18.41 10.43
CA SER A 57 -23.90 -19.86 10.21
C SER A 57 -23.64 -20.58 11.54
N PRO A 58 -24.62 -21.31 12.11
CA PRO A 58 -24.45 -21.97 13.39
C PRO A 58 -23.34 -23.04 13.26
N PRO A 59 -22.64 -23.37 14.36
CA PRO A 59 -21.92 -24.63 14.42
C PRO A 59 -22.92 -25.76 14.12
N GLY A 60 -22.86 -26.36 12.92
CA GLY A 60 -23.86 -27.35 12.52
C GLY A 60 -24.07 -27.65 11.03
N GLY A 61 -23.26 -27.13 10.10
CA GLY A 61 -23.24 -27.71 8.75
C GLY A 61 -22.82 -29.19 8.81
N PRO A 62 -23.41 -30.09 8.01
CA PRO A 62 -23.08 -31.51 8.07
C PRO A 62 -21.57 -31.70 7.82
N PRO A 63 -20.85 -32.43 8.68
CA PRO A 63 -19.39 -32.61 8.60
C PRO A 63 -18.91 -33.29 7.32
N GLU A 64 -19.84 -33.78 6.49
CA GLU A 64 -19.59 -34.64 5.34
C GLU A 64 -19.28 -33.89 4.04
N THR A 65 -19.54 -32.58 3.95
CA THR A 65 -19.26 -31.80 2.73
C THR A 65 -17.91 -31.11 2.72
N TYR A 66 -17.11 -31.21 3.80
CA TYR A 66 -15.75 -30.68 3.81
C TYR A 66 -14.76 -31.78 3.42
N PRO A 67 -13.85 -31.55 2.44
CA PRO A 67 -12.78 -32.49 2.16
C PRO A 67 -11.93 -32.64 3.43
N TRP A 68 -12.14 -33.75 4.13
CA TRP A 68 -11.38 -34.09 5.34
C TRP A 68 -9.94 -34.38 4.91
N SER A 69 -9.03 -33.47 5.28
CA SER A 69 -7.61 -33.75 5.24
C SER A 69 -7.21 -34.38 6.57
N THR A 70 -6.43 -35.46 6.52
CA THR A 70 -5.82 -36.05 7.72
C THR A 70 -4.62 -35.24 8.21
N THR A 71 -4.11 -34.33 7.37
CA THR A 71 -2.88 -33.57 7.61
C THR A 71 -3.13 -32.06 7.58
N PRO A 72 -2.61 -31.28 8.55
CA PRO A 72 -2.61 -29.83 8.47
C PRO A 72 -1.98 -29.34 7.16
N ASN A 73 -2.43 -28.20 6.64
CA ASN A 73 -1.78 -27.59 5.48
C ASN A 73 -0.35 -27.15 5.83
N SER A 74 0.45 -26.85 4.80
CA SER A 74 1.80 -26.30 4.98
C SER A 74 1.76 -25.09 5.91
N LYS A 75 2.75 -25.00 6.81
CA LYS A 75 2.84 -23.97 7.86
C LYS A 75 1.62 -23.94 8.79
N LEU A 76 0.92 -25.07 8.93
CA LEU A 76 -0.26 -25.24 9.76
C LEU A 76 -1.38 -24.26 9.39
N LEU A 77 -1.47 -23.83 8.13
CA LEU A 77 -2.50 -22.87 7.71
C LEU A 77 -3.89 -23.51 7.71
N ARG A 78 -4.92 -22.72 8.02
CA ARG A 78 -6.32 -23.17 7.90
C ARG A 78 -6.77 -23.41 6.48
N GLN A 79 -6.22 -22.64 5.53
CA GLN A 79 -6.45 -22.81 4.10
C GLN A 79 -5.20 -23.35 3.41
N ALA A 80 -5.34 -23.85 2.18
CA ALA A 80 -4.24 -24.50 1.47
C ALA A 80 -3.07 -23.54 1.19
N THR A 81 -3.34 -22.23 1.10
CA THR A 81 -2.33 -21.19 0.86
C THR A 81 -2.54 -19.96 1.72
N ALA A 82 -1.48 -19.15 1.91
CA ALA A 82 -1.56 -17.89 2.65
C ALA A 82 -2.57 -16.92 2.00
N LEU A 83 -2.62 -16.88 0.66
CA LEU A 83 -3.60 -16.08 -0.07
C LEU A 83 -5.03 -16.44 0.33
N GLN A 84 -5.38 -17.73 0.35
CA GLN A 84 -6.72 -18.17 0.72
C GLN A 84 -7.04 -17.88 2.19
N VAL A 85 -6.05 -17.93 3.10
CA VAL A 85 -6.26 -17.48 4.49
C VAL A 85 -6.63 -16.00 4.51
N CYS A 86 -5.89 -15.14 3.81
CA CYS A 86 -6.21 -13.72 3.73
C CYS A 86 -7.60 -13.47 3.14
N LEU A 87 -7.92 -14.11 2.01
CA LEU A 87 -9.20 -13.93 1.32
C LEU A 87 -10.38 -14.46 2.14
N SER A 88 -10.20 -15.48 3.00
CA SER A 88 -11.26 -15.94 3.89
C SER A 88 -11.81 -14.85 4.82
N CYS A 89 -11.02 -13.82 5.08
CA CYS A 89 -11.44 -12.62 5.80
C CYS A 89 -11.61 -11.39 4.90
N HIS A 90 -10.92 -11.30 3.76
CA HIS A 90 -10.87 -10.07 2.96
C HIS A 90 -11.71 -10.10 1.68
N ASP A 91 -12.45 -11.18 1.43
CA ASP A 91 -13.37 -11.31 0.30
C ASP A 91 -14.81 -11.47 0.82
N GLY A 92 -15.67 -10.49 0.53
CA GLY A 92 -17.09 -10.55 0.86
C GLY A 92 -17.44 -10.50 2.36
N GLN A 93 -16.51 -10.18 3.25
CA GLN A 93 -16.76 -10.11 4.69
C GLN A 93 -17.09 -8.70 5.19
N VAL A 94 -18.06 -8.59 6.10
CA VAL A 94 -18.52 -7.32 6.65
C VAL A 94 -17.53 -6.77 7.70
N GLY A 95 -17.25 -5.46 7.64
CA GLY A 95 -16.45 -4.75 8.64
C GLY A 95 -14.93 -4.85 8.40
N VAL A 96 -14.52 -5.50 7.33
CA VAL A 96 -13.12 -5.69 6.91
C VAL A 96 -12.95 -5.23 5.46
N PRO A 97 -11.79 -4.70 5.06
CA PRO A 97 -11.60 -4.23 3.69
C PRO A 97 -11.77 -5.37 2.69
N ASP A 98 -12.74 -5.22 1.79
CA ASP A 98 -12.87 -6.10 0.64
C ASP A 98 -11.80 -5.74 -0.39
N VAL A 99 -10.91 -6.69 -0.66
CA VAL A 99 -9.78 -6.51 -1.59
C VAL A 99 -10.09 -7.05 -2.98
N LEU A 100 -11.17 -7.82 -3.15
CA LEU A 100 -11.63 -8.28 -4.46
C LEU A 100 -12.76 -7.40 -4.98
N LYS A 101 -12.93 -7.44 -6.31
CA LYS A 101 -14.03 -6.89 -7.11
C LYS A 101 -15.12 -6.09 -6.35
N ASP A 102 -16.29 -6.69 -6.11
CA ASP A 102 -17.49 -5.97 -5.66
C ASP A 102 -17.38 -5.69 -4.17
N ASP A 103 -17.34 -4.42 -3.79
CA ASP A 103 -17.18 -4.07 -2.39
C ASP A 103 -18.49 -4.24 -1.61
N VAL A 104 -18.54 -5.26 -0.75
CA VAL A 104 -19.68 -5.52 0.12
C VAL A 104 -19.79 -4.53 1.30
N ASN A 105 -18.78 -3.68 1.51
CA ASN A 105 -18.67 -2.77 2.65
C ASN A 105 -18.92 -1.29 2.31
N GLY A 106 -19.26 -0.98 1.06
CA GLY A 106 -19.72 0.36 0.66
C GLY A 106 -18.65 1.45 0.54
N LEU A 107 -17.36 1.11 0.54
CA LEU A 107 -16.28 2.01 0.09
C LEU A 107 -16.26 2.18 -1.44
N GLY A 108 -16.64 1.15 -2.20
CA GLY A 108 -16.62 1.10 -3.66
C GLY A 108 -15.27 1.51 -4.24
N ASP A 109 -15.28 2.52 -5.12
CA ASP A 109 -14.07 3.08 -5.72
C ASP A 109 -13.24 3.95 -4.77
N LYS A 110 -13.73 4.24 -3.56
CA LYS A 110 -12.97 5.01 -2.57
C LYS A 110 -11.90 4.19 -1.88
N ARG A 111 -11.84 2.86 -2.04
CA ARG A 111 -10.75 2.02 -1.51
C ARG A 111 -9.39 2.60 -1.91
N ALA A 112 -8.59 3.03 -0.92
CA ALA A 112 -7.36 3.79 -1.21
C ALA A 112 -6.32 2.98 -2.02
N ALA A 113 -6.28 1.67 -1.78
CA ALA A 113 -5.46 0.71 -2.52
C ALA A 113 -6.19 0.05 -3.69
N GLY A 114 -7.49 0.29 -3.84
CA GLY A 114 -8.34 -0.30 -4.87
C GLY A 114 -8.65 -1.78 -4.65
N PHE A 115 -8.75 -2.53 -5.73
CA PHE A 115 -9.18 -3.93 -5.71
C PHE A 115 -8.49 -4.77 -6.79
N PHE A 116 -8.39 -6.07 -6.52
CA PHE A 116 -7.96 -7.07 -7.46
C PHE A 116 -9.15 -7.58 -8.30
N PRO A 117 -8.91 -8.05 -9.53
CA PRO A 117 -9.93 -8.80 -10.25
C PRO A 117 -10.33 -10.06 -9.46
N ALA A 118 -11.57 -10.51 -9.61
CA ALA A 118 -12.09 -11.68 -8.89
C ALA A 118 -11.36 -12.98 -9.29
N ASP A 119 -10.86 -13.04 -10.54
CA ASP A 119 -10.13 -14.20 -11.03
C ASP A 119 -8.61 -13.91 -11.03
N PRO A 120 -7.83 -14.58 -10.16
CA PRO A 120 -6.37 -14.42 -10.07
C PRO A 120 -5.60 -14.78 -11.36
N GLU A 121 -6.20 -15.55 -12.27
CA GLU A 121 -5.54 -16.01 -13.50
C GLU A 121 -5.92 -15.18 -14.73
N THR A 122 -6.94 -14.33 -14.64
CA THR A 122 -7.28 -13.42 -15.74
C THR A 122 -6.26 -12.30 -15.88
N THR A 123 -5.64 -12.20 -17.05
CA THR A 123 -4.78 -11.06 -17.40
C THR A 123 -5.58 -9.76 -17.25
N THR A 124 -5.12 -8.85 -16.40
CA THR A 124 -5.76 -7.55 -16.21
C THR A 124 -4.82 -6.43 -16.65
N TYR A 125 -5.39 -5.47 -17.37
CA TYR A 125 -4.68 -4.21 -17.63
C TYR A 125 -4.87 -3.21 -16.50
N ASN A 126 -5.67 -3.54 -15.48
CA ASN A 126 -6.12 -2.59 -14.46
C ASN A 126 -5.36 -2.70 -13.14
N GLY A 127 -4.29 -3.48 -13.04
CA GLY A 127 -3.53 -3.64 -11.80
C GLY A 127 -2.72 -4.93 -11.74
N HIS A 128 -2.60 -5.47 -10.52
CA HIS A 128 -1.91 -6.74 -10.27
C HIS A 128 -2.91 -7.89 -10.23
N ASN A 129 -2.42 -9.10 -10.52
CA ASN A 129 -3.16 -10.33 -10.26
C ASN A 129 -2.75 -10.96 -8.94
N LEU A 130 -3.65 -11.71 -8.32
CA LEU A 130 -3.32 -12.51 -7.14
C LEU A 130 -2.80 -13.89 -7.56
N GLY A 131 -1.89 -14.47 -6.78
CA GLY A 131 -1.39 -15.82 -7.01
C GLY A 131 -1.22 -16.56 -5.69
N ALA A 132 -1.66 -17.81 -5.66
CA ALA A 132 -1.58 -18.61 -4.44
C ALA A 132 -0.13 -18.99 -4.11
N ASN A 133 0.68 -19.21 -5.14
CA ASN A 133 2.12 -19.51 -5.04
C ASN A 133 2.87 -18.81 -6.19
N PRO A 134 3.02 -17.48 -6.13
CA PRO A 134 3.49 -16.74 -7.29
C PRO A 134 5.00 -16.93 -7.55
N GLY A 135 5.70 -17.66 -6.68
CA GLY A 135 7.14 -17.94 -6.79
C GLY A 135 7.99 -16.90 -6.09
N SER A 136 9.30 -16.88 -6.36
CA SER A 136 10.19 -15.88 -5.74
C SER A 136 9.91 -14.48 -6.27
N LEU A 137 10.07 -13.44 -5.45
CA LEU A 137 9.91 -12.05 -5.90
C LEU A 137 10.83 -11.73 -7.10
N CYS A 138 12.09 -12.16 -7.02
CA CYS A 138 13.07 -11.90 -8.07
C CYS A 138 12.68 -12.54 -9.40
N THR A 139 12.23 -13.80 -9.41
CA THR A 139 11.83 -14.47 -10.66
C THR A 139 10.59 -13.84 -11.27
N ARG A 140 9.65 -13.36 -10.46
CA ARG A 140 8.45 -12.66 -10.93
C ARG A 140 8.76 -11.32 -11.59
N CYS A 141 9.77 -10.61 -11.07
CA CYS A 141 10.06 -9.24 -11.46
C CYS A 141 11.24 -9.12 -12.45
N HIS A 142 12.17 -10.09 -12.52
CA HIS A 142 13.41 -9.98 -13.30
C HIS A 142 13.64 -11.05 -14.37
N PHE A 143 13.14 -12.27 -14.19
CA PHE A 143 13.62 -13.38 -15.02
C PHE A 143 12.52 -14.00 -15.88
N ASN A 144 12.71 -13.81 -17.19
CA ASN A 144 12.25 -14.68 -18.27
C ASN A 144 10.90 -14.50 -18.95
N ILE A 145 10.21 -13.36 -18.85
CA ILE A 145 9.20 -13.10 -19.89
C ILE A 145 8.94 -11.60 -20.15
N PRO A 146 9.52 -11.06 -21.23
CA PRO A 146 9.14 -9.74 -21.76
C PRO A 146 7.64 -9.61 -22.10
N ALA A 147 6.89 -10.72 -22.08
CA ALA A 147 5.46 -10.79 -22.42
C ALA A 147 4.53 -11.16 -21.23
N GLN A 148 5.03 -11.38 -20.00
CA GLN A 148 4.18 -11.85 -18.88
C GLN A 148 4.00 -10.89 -17.72
N PHE A 149 4.47 -9.64 -17.80
CA PHE A 149 4.06 -8.65 -16.80
C PHE A 149 2.53 -8.54 -16.64
N PRO A 150 1.71 -8.66 -17.72
CA PRO A 150 0.24 -8.73 -17.61
C PRO A 150 -0.29 -9.93 -16.82
N VAL A 151 0.49 -11.00 -16.65
CA VAL A 151 0.13 -12.20 -15.86
C VAL A 151 0.99 -12.33 -14.60
N ALA A 152 1.82 -11.33 -14.27
CA ALA A 152 2.60 -11.35 -13.04
C ALA A 152 1.64 -11.33 -11.85
N GLN A 153 1.79 -12.32 -10.97
CA GLN A 153 0.97 -12.47 -9.79
C GLN A 153 1.72 -12.03 -8.54
N VAL A 154 1.01 -11.38 -7.63
CA VAL A 154 1.44 -11.08 -6.27
C VAL A 154 0.59 -11.87 -5.28
N THR A 155 1.06 -12.03 -4.05
CA THR A 155 0.27 -12.52 -2.92
C THR A 155 0.19 -11.42 -1.86
N CYS A 156 -0.78 -11.51 -0.95
CA CYS A 156 -0.97 -10.54 0.11
C CYS A 156 0.33 -10.35 0.93
N THR A 157 1.06 -11.44 1.18
CA THR A 157 2.28 -11.42 1.99
C THR A 157 3.48 -10.80 1.30
N ASP A 158 3.41 -10.48 0.00
CA ASP A 158 4.48 -9.74 -0.68
C ASP A 158 4.53 -8.29 -0.21
N CYS A 159 3.39 -7.71 0.17
CA CYS A 159 3.29 -6.32 0.60
C CYS A 159 2.85 -6.16 2.05
N HIS A 160 2.23 -7.17 2.65
CA HIS A 160 1.72 -7.13 4.01
C HIS A 160 2.44 -8.12 4.91
N ASN A 161 2.80 -7.70 6.12
CA ASN A 161 3.25 -8.61 7.17
C ASN A 161 2.04 -9.27 7.84
N PRO A 162 1.80 -10.59 7.66
CA PRO A 162 0.65 -11.27 8.23
C PRO A 162 0.70 -11.36 9.77
N HIS A 163 1.88 -11.16 10.37
CA HIS A 163 2.06 -11.15 11.83
C HIS A 163 2.07 -9.74 12.41
N GLY A 164 1.84 -8.72 11.58
CA GLY A 164 1.90 -7.32 12.00
C GLY A 164 3.32 -6.79 12.11
N ASN A 165 3.44 -5.48 11.97
CA ASN A 165 4.69 -4.73 12.17
C ASN A 165 4.43 -3.30 12.69
N GLY A 166 3.20 -2.96 13.04
CA GLY A 166 2.81 -1.62 13.46
C GLY A 166 2.81 -0.55 12.34
N ASN A 167 3.25 -0.88 11.12
CA ASN A 167 3.21 0.07 10.00
C ASN A 167 1.78 0.27 9.50
N TYR A 168 1.57 1.36 8.77
CA TYR A 168 0.30 1.61 8.08
C TYR A 168 -0.10 0.38 7.25
N ARG A 169 -1.28 -0.20 7.54
CA ARG A 169 -1.81 -1.44 6.92
C ARG A 169 -0.86 -2.65 6.97
N ASN A 170 0.05 -2.71 7.95
CA ASN A 170 1.09 -3.72 8.04
C ASN A 170 1.96 -3.83 6.79
N LEU A 171 2.15 -2.73 6.08
CA LEU A 171 2.96 -2.73 4.87
C LEU A 171 4.41 -3.11 5.22
N GLN A 172 5.00 -3.95 4.38
CA GLN A 172 6.35 -4.47 4.50
C GLN A 172 7.03 -4.52 3.12
N TRP A 173 8.36 -4.58 3.09
CA TRP A 173 9.12 -4.69 1.87
C TRP A 173 9.27 -6.14 1.48
N ALA A 174 8.82 -6.46 0.27
CA ALA A 174 9.00 -7.79 -0.31
C ALA A 174 10.49 -8.23 -0.34
N SER A 175 11.42 -7.28 -0.51
CA SER A 175 12.86 -7.53 -0.57
C SER A 175 13.57 -7.59 0.78
N ALA A 176 12.96 -7.10 1.86
CA ALA A 176 13.55 -7.10 3.20
C ALA A 176 12.50 -7.21 4.33
N PRO A 177 11.69 -8.29 4.36
CA PRO A 177 10.61 -8.45 5.33
C PRO A 177 11.06 -8.27 6.78
N GLY A 178 10.42 -7.38 7.52
CA GLY A 178 10.65 -7.13 8.95
C GLY A 178 11.82 -6.19 9.27
N SER A 179 12.56 -5.71 8.27
CA SER A 179 13.64 -4.72 8.44
C SER A 179 13.26 -3.33 7.91
N GLU A 180 11.97 -3.08 7.72
CA GLU A 180 11.49 -1.86 7.08
C GLU A 180 11.50 -0.65 8.03
N PRO A 181 11.97 0.51 7.56
CA PRO A 181 11.58 1.80 8.10
C PRO A 181 10.06 1.98 8.13
N PRO A 182 9.54 2.77 9.07
CA PRO A 182 8.12 3.06 9.14
C PRO A 182 7.57 3.70 7.86
N ILE A 183 6.38 3.27 7.47
CA ILE A 183 5.54 3.94 6.47
C ILE A 183 4.51 4.78 7.21
N ILE A 184 4.55 6.10 6.99
CA ILE A 184 3.76 7.07 7.75
C ILE A 184 2.52 7.47 6.94
N ALA A 185 1.35 7.13 7.47
CA ALA A 185 0.08 7.66 7.01
C ALA A 185 -0.85 7.87 8.20
N PHE A 186 -1.73 8.85 8.06
CA PHE A 186 -2.70 9.26 9.08
C PHE A 186 -4.11 9.01 8.57
N THR A 187 -5.02 8.73 9.51
CA THR A 187 -6.46 8.59 9.24
C THR A 187 -7.23 9.42 10.26
N ASP A 188 -8.30 10.08 9.83
CA ASP A 188 -9.21 10.89 10.68
C ASP A 188 -10.41 10.11 11.22
N THR A 189 -10.58 8.87 10.77
CA THR A 189 -11.74 8.03 11.11
C THR A 189 -11.31 6.63 11.53
N THR A 190 -12.28 5.85 12.02
CA THR A 190 -12.11 4.46 12.46
C THR A 190 -12.93 3.51 11.59
N GLY A 191 -12.99 2.23 11.98
CA GLY A 191 -13.76 1.22 11.24
C GLY A 191 -13.27 1.04 9.80
N ILE A 192 -14.20 0.79 8.88
CA ILE A 192 -13.92 0.55 7.47
C ILE A 192 -13.54 1.83 6.71
N ASN A 193 -14.06 2.98 7.14
CA ASN A 193 -13.85 4.26 6.44
C ASN A 193 -12.38 4.70 6.45
N LYS A 194 -11.58 4.26 7.42
CA LYS A 194 -10.13 4.55 7.48
C LYS A 194 -9.35 3.97 6.30
N TYR A 195 -9.96 3.07 5.53
CA TYR A 195 -9.37 2.49 4.32
C TYR A 195 -9.77 3.23 3.03
N SER A 196 -10.67 4.21 3.13
CA SER A 196 -11.04 5.14 2.06
C SER A 196 -9.94 6.15 1.75
N GLN A 197 -9.78 6.52 0.48
CA GLN A 197 -8.88 7.57 0.04
C GLN A 197 -9.20 8.94 0.67
N ASP A 198 -10.45 9.18 1.02
CA ASP A 198 -10.89 10.44 1.63
C ASP A 198 -10.35 10.59 3.06
N HIS A 199 -10.06 9.47 3.73
CA HIS A 199 -9.69 9.36 5.14
C HIS A 199 -8.25 8.89 5.34
N VAL A 200 -7.39 9.08 4.33
CA VAL A 200 -5.96 8.78 4.41
C VAL A 200 -5.15 9.98 3.94
N GLY A 201 -4.24 10.45 4.79
CA GLY A 201 -3.21 11.42 4.47
C GLY A 201 -1.83 10.77 4.56
N TYR A 202 -0.94 11.04 3.61
CA TYR A 202 0.40 10.47 3.60
C TYR A 202 1.41 11.52 4.02
N ALA A 203 2.29 11.15 4.93
CA ALA A 203 3.28 12.06 5.47
C ALA A 203 4.69 11.59 5.15
N ALA A 204 5.57 12.57 5.11
CA ALA A 204 7.01 12.40 5.15
C ALA A 204 7.51 13.14 6.41
N PRO A 205 8.54 12.65 7.12
CA PRO A 205 9.23 13.42 8.14
C PRO A 205 9.91 14.64 7.53
N ALA A 206 10.50 15.48 8.38
CA ALA A 206 11.25 16.65 7.94
C ALA A 206 12.39 16.28 6.98
N ALA A 207 12.79 17.25 6.14
CA ALA A 207 13.89 17.08 5.19
C ALA A 207 15.17 16.56 5.87
N GLY A 208 15.80 15.56 5.24
CA GLY A 208 17.05 14.95 5.73
C GLY A 208 16.85 13.79 6.71
N ASP A 209 15.63 13.49 7.14
CA ASP A 209 15.35 12.27 7.91
C ASP A 209 15.28 11.05 6.98
N ASN A 210 16.27 10.17 7.07
CA ASN A 210 16.32 8.91 6.32
C ASN A 210 15.82 7.70 7.12
N THR A 211 15.09 7.91 8.22
CA THR A 211 14.53 6.84 9.08
C THR A 211 13.15 6.36 8.67
N TRP A 212 12.55 6.94 7.63
CA TRP A 212 11.25 6.54 7.09
C TRP A 212 11.37 6.18 5.62
N ARG A 213 10.33 5.50 5.09
CA ARG A 213 10.16 5.27 3.66
C ARG A 213 8.71 5.42 3.25
N GLU A 214 8.48 5.97 2.06
CA GLU A 214 7.17 5.97 1.40
C GLU A 214 6.93 4.67 0.63
N VAL A 215 5.67 4.47 0.22
CA VAL A 215 5.25 3.25 -0.48
C VAL A 215 5.95 3.05 -1.82
N THR A 216 6.48 4.12 -2.46
CA THR A 216 7.26 4.00 -3.70
C THR A 216 8.37 2.97 -3.59
N ASN A 217 9.04 2.89 -2.44
CA ASN A 217 10.13 1.93 -2.22
C ASN A 217 9.69 0.47 -2.33
N MET A 218 8.49 0.16 -1.85
CA MET A 218 7.91 -1.17 -2.00
C MET A 218 7.63 -1.47 -3.47
N CYS A 219 7.05 -0.50 -4.19
CA CYS A 219 6.80 -0.64 -5.61
C CYS A 219 8.11 -0.83 -6.38
N SER A 220 9.15 -0.06 -6.04
CA SER A 220 10.44 -0.12 -6.74
C SER A 220 11.15 -1.45 -6.57
N SER A 221 10.85 -2.26 -5.55
CA SER A 221 11.39 -3.64 -5.42
C SER A 221 10.98 -4.56 -6.57
N CYS A 222 9.96 -4.21 -7.35
CA CYS A 222 9.58 -4.90 -8.58
C CYS A 222 9.56 -4.00 -9.82
N HIS A 223 9.38 -2.70 -9.64
CA HIS A 223 9.24 -1.71 -10.71
C HIS A 223 10.50 -0.86 -10.92
N HIS A 224 11.70 -1.42 -10.70
CA HIS A 224 12.97 -0.69 -10.63
C HIS A 224 13.32 0.09 -11.92
N SER A 225 12.85 -0.35 -13.09
CA SER A 225 13.04 0.38 -14.35
C SER A 225 12.14 1.62 -14.46
N SER A 226 10.96 1.62 -13.82
CA SER A 226 9.91 2.63 -14.02
C SER A 226 9.88 3.81 -13.06
N VAL A 227 10.72 3.80 -12.02
CA VAL A 227 10.78 4.89 -11.03
C VAL A 227 11.32 6.20 -11.63
N PHE A 228 11.92 6.16 -12.82
CA PHE A 228 12.60 7.29 -13.46
C PHE A 228 12.22 7.55 -14.93
N TYR A 229 11.23 6.86 -15.50
CA TYR A 229 10.88 7.11 -16.91
C TYR A 229 10.18 8.45 -17.10
N VAL A 230 10.96 9.47 -17.42
CA VAL A 230 10.47 10.66 -18.13
C VAL A 230 10.24 10.27 -19.59
N THR A 231 9.00 9.93 -19.96
CA THR A 231 8.65 9.81 -21.38
C THR A 231 8.80 11.20 -21.99
N THR A 232 9.72 11.36 -22.95
CA THR A 232 10.02 12.66 -23.57
C THR A 232 8.98 13.08 -24.60
N THR A 233 8.09 12.18 -25.01
CA THR A 233 7.10 12.36 -26.07
C THR A 233 5.71 12.81 -25.59
N SER A 234 5.41 12.71 -24.28
CA SER A 234 4.15 13.21 -23.71
C SER A 234 4.27 14.69 -23.33
N PRO A 235 3.26 15.55 -23.63
CA PRO A 235 3.24 16.93 -23.13
C PRO A 235 3.22 16.98 -21.59
N HIS A 236 2.65 15.95 -20.96
CA HIS A 236 2.75 15.67 -19.52
C HIS A 236 3.96 14.76 -19.28
N LYS A 237 5.14 15.35 -19.11
CA LYS A 237 6.32 14.58 -18.68
C LYS A 237 6.01 13.99 -17.30
N LYS A 238 6.07 12.66 -17.17
CA LYS A 238 5.80 11.98 -15.90
C LYS A 238 6.61 12.62 -14.77
N HIS A 239 5.93 12.99 -13.68
CA HIS A 239 6.59 13.49 -12.51
C HIS A 239 7.42 12.36 -11.88
N PRO A 240 8.72 12.55 -11.59
CA PRO A 240 9.46 11.56 -10.83
C PRO A 240 8.78 11.42 -9.46
N GLY A 241 8.47 10.20 -9.05
CA GLY A 241 7.98 9.95 -7.70
C GLY A 241 9.09 10.18 -6.68
N THR A 242 8.73 10.52 -5.46
CA THR A 242 9.66 10.44 -4.32
C THR A 242 10.19 9.02 -4.19
N TYR A 243 11.51 8.91 -4.03
CA TYR A 243 12.23 7.68 -3.74
C TYR A 243 13.26 7.92 -2.63
N SER A 244 12.79 7.87 -1.38
CA SER A 244 13.54 8.26 -0.17
C SER A 244 14.78 7.41 0.09
N GLU A 245 14.82 6.15 -0.33
CA GLU A 245 16.02 5.30 -0.15
C GLU A 245 17.23 5.80 -0.94
N SER A 246 17.00 6.48 -2.05
CA SER A 246 18.06 7.14 -2.80
C SER A 246 18.23 8.63 -2.45
N GLY A 247 17.50 9.12 -1.46
CA GLY A 247 17.43 10.55 -1.12
C GLY A 247 16.85 11.41 -2.25
N LYS A 248 16.09 10.81 -3.18
CA LYS A 248 15.53 11.52 -4.34
C LYS A 248 14.13 12.02 -4.00
N TYR A 249 14.08 13.28 -3.61
CA TYR A 249 12.85 14.03 -3.41
C TYR A 249 12.48 14.79 -4.68
N ALA A 250 11.18 14.82 -4.97
CA ALA A 250 10.63 15.49 -6.13
C ALA A 250 9.37 16.26 -5.72
N PRO A 251 9.53 17.38 -5.00
CA PRO A 251 8.40 18.25 -4.71
C PRO A 251 7.90 18.94 -5.98
N ILE A 252 6.62 19.30 -5.99
CA ILE A 252 5.96 19.96 -7.12
C ILE A 252 6.69 21.25 -7.54
N ASN A 253 7.21 22.03 -6.60
CA ASN A 253 7.94 23.28 -6.87
C ASN A 253 9.45 23.11 -7.09
N ARG A 254 9.94 21.87 -7.30
CA ARG A 254 11.36 21.64 -7.56
C ARG A 254 11.82 22.42 -8.80
N SER A 255 12.94 23.12 -8.68
CA SER A 255 13.56 23.81 -9.82
C SER A 255 13.84 22.84 -10.97
N GLY A 256 13.41 23.22 -12.18
CA GLY A 256 13.52 22.39 -13.38
C GLY A 256 12.50 21.26 -13.50
N ALA A 257 11.57 21.11 -12.54
CA ALA A 257 10.43 20.21 -12.70
C ALA A 257 9.48 20.76 -13.77
N ASN A 258 8.92 19.87 -14.59
CA ASN A 258 7.89 20.24 -15.56
C ASN A 258 6.52 20.25 -14.88
N THR A 259 6.30 21.16 -13.94
CA THR A 259 5.07 21.24 -13.13
C THR A 259 4.59 22.69 -13.05
N ASP A 260 3.33 22.86 -12.66
CA ASP A 260 2.71 24.15 -12.33
C ASP A 260 2.30 24.14 -10.85
N PRO A 261 3.17 24.66 -9.95
CA PRO A 261 2.86 24.72 -8.52
C PRO A 261 1.64 25.59 -8.19
N ASN A 262 1.36 26.63 -8.99
CA ASN A 262 0.20 27.49 -8.77
C ASN A 262 -1.09 26.74 -9.07
N ASN A 263 -1.13 26.01 -10.19
CA ASN A 263 -2.27 25.16 -10.51
C ASN A 263 -2.41 24.00 -9.52
N TRP A 264 -1.31 23.42 -9.04
CA TRP A 264 -1.36 22.39 -8.00
C TRP A 264 -2.05 22.91 -6.72
N VAL A 265 -1.62 24.07 -6.21
CA VAL A 265 -2.15 24.65 -4.98
C VAL A 265 -3.58 25.15 -5.15
N ASN A 266 -3.82 25.96 -6.18
CA ASN A 266 -5.07 26.71 -6.31
C ASN A 266 -6.13 25.98 -7.15
N GLY A 267 -5.75 24.94 -7.90
CA GLY A 267 -6.63 24.31 -8.89
C GLY A 267 -7.15 25.32 -9.91
N THR A 268 -6.29 26.24 -10.37
CA THR A 268 -6.68 27.42 -11.15
C THR A 268 -7.50 27.09 -12.40
N ASN A 269 -7.34 25.90 -12.97
CA ASN A 269 -8.11 25.43 -14.14
C ASN A 269 -9.11 24.31 -13.81
N GLY A 270 -9.41 24.12 -12.52
CA GLY A 270 -10.27 23.06 -12.01
C GLY A 270 -9.63 21.67 -12.13
N PHE A 271 -10.13 20.72 -11.32
CA PHE A 271 -9.81 19.31 -11.51
C PHE A 271 -11.09 18.57 -11.89
N SER A 272 -11.03 17.82 -12.99
CA SER A 272 -12.13 16.97 -13.45
C SER A 272 -12.27 15.68 -12.63
N ILE A 273 -11.33 15.41 -11.74
CA ILE A 273 -11.36 14.32 -10.76
C ILE A 273 -11.00 14.86 -9.37
N GLY A 274 -11.33 14.10 -8.33
CA GLY A 274 -10.91 14.41 -6.96
C GLY A 274 -9.39 14.54 -6.83
N ARG A 275 -8.95 15.29 -5.80
CA ARG A 275 -7.53 15.50 -5.50
C ARG A 275 -6.80 14.15 -5.39
N LEU A 276 -5.73 14.00 -6.15
CA LEU A 276 -4.85 12.83 -6.05
C LEU A 276 -4.12 12.84 -4.70
N PRO A 277 -3.83 11.67 -4.09
CA PRO A 277 -2.99 11.61 -2.90
C PRO A 277 -1.60 12.19 -3.15
N PHE A 278 -1.01 12.77 -2.12
CA PHE A 278 0.35 13.31 -2.13
C PHE A 278 1.00 13.12 -0.77
N LEU A 279 2.32 13.28 -0.71
CA LEU A 279 3.09 13.31 0.52
C LEU A 279 3.23 14.75 1.02
N VAL A 280 3.04 14.94 2.32
CA VAL A 280 3.32 16.21 3.00
C VAL A 280 4.51 16.04 3.92
N GLN A 281 5.56 16.82 3.67
CA GLN A 281 6.76 16.84 4.49
C GLN A 281 6.51 17.51 5.84
N GLY A 282 6.99 16.90 6.91
CA GLY A 282 6.85 17.37 8.28
C GLY A 282 5.45 17.21 8.88
N ALA A 283 4.49 16.60 8.17
CA ALA A 283 3.14 16.40 8.68
C ALA A 283 3.12 15.43 9.87
N THR A 284 2.44 15.83 10.93
CA THR A 284 2.35 15.10 12.21
C THR A 284 0.95 14.57 12.51
N ASN A 285 -0.04 14.97 11.71
CA ASN A 285 -1.43 14.56 11.85
C ASN A 285 -2.14 14.51 10.49
N PHE A 286 -3.39 14.02 10.49
CA PHE A 286 -4.19 13.87 9.27
C PHE A 286 -4.42 15.19 8.54
N THR A 287 -4.80 16.24 9.26
CA THR A 287 -5.07 17.56 8.66
C THR A 287 -3.85 18.09 7.92
N GLU A 288 -2.68 18.07 8.58
CA GLU A 288 -1.41 18.45 7.96
C GLU A 288 -1.06 17.58 6.76
N ALA A 289 -1.24 16.25 6.87
CA ALA A 289 -0.97 15.30 5.79
C ALA A 289 -1.93 15.41 4.59
N ARG A 290 -2.91 16.30 4.66
CA ARG A 290 -3.87 16.64 3.59
C ARG A 290 -3.75 18.09 3.13
N THR A 291 -2.86 18.89 3.73
CA THR A 291 -2.67 20.29 3.37
C THR A 291 -1.91 20.40 2.05
N VAL A 292 -2.60 20.96 1.06
CA VAL A 292 -2.02 21.21 -0.26
C VAL A 292 -1.02 22.37 -0.16
N ALA A 293 0.19 22.14 -0.66
CA ALA A 293 1.26 23.11 -0.73
C ALA A 293 2.15 22.86 -1.95
N ALA A 294 2.85 23.90 -2.41
CA ALA A 294 3.73 23.83 -3.57
C ALA A 294 4.92 22.86 -3.37
N ASN A 295 5.28 22.56 -2.12
CA ASN A 295 6.33 21.59 -1.78
C ASN A 295 5.80 20.18 -1.49
N ASN A 296 4.51 19.89 -1.74
CA ASN A 296 4.04 18.50 -1.67
C ASN A 296 4.79 17.64 -2.70
N GLU A 297 4.84 16.34 -2.43
CA GLU A 297 5.49 15.39 -3.32
C GLU A 297 4.49 14.37 -3.84
N VAL A 298 4.71 13.91 -5.07
CA VAL A 298 3.94 12.81 -5.65
C VAL A 298 4.73 11.51 -5.53
N PHE A 299 4.01 10.41 -5.41
CA PHE A 299 4.57 9.08 -5.23
C PHE A 299 3.72 8.06 -5.99
N CYS A 300 4.11 6.78 -5.99
CA CYS A 300 3.40 5.77 -6.81
C CYS A 300 1.88 5.74 -6.55
N LEU A 301 1.43 5.86 -5.29
CA LEU A 301 0.00 5.83 -4.98
C LEU A 301 -0.73 7.15 -5.24
N SER A 302 -0.03 8.22 -5.63
CA SER A 302 -0.69 9.44 -6.11
C SER A 302 -1.53 9.13 -7.35
N CYS A 303 -0.97 8.39 -8.30
CA CYS A 303 -1.66 8.07 -9.55
C CYS A 303 -2.26 6.66 -9.57
N HIS A 304 -1.57 5.71 -8.94
CA HIS A 304 -1.95 4.29 -9.00
C HIS A 304 -2.63 3.82 -7.72
N LYS A 305 -3.46 2.80 -7.85
CA LYS A 305 -3.97 1.98 -6.76
C LYS A 305 -3.17 0.69 -6.71
N ALA A 306 -2.69 0.31 -5.51
CA ALA A 306 -1.73 -0.79 -5.36
C ALA A 306 -2.29 -2.17 -5.73
N HIS A 307 -3.56 -2.44 -5.44
CA HIS A 307 -4.22 -3.71 -5.81
C HIS A 307 -4.68 -3.67 -7.27
N GLY A 308 -5.12 -2.51 -7.73
CA GLY A 308 -5.70 -2.28 -9.04
C GLY A 308 -6.89 -1.33 -8.95
N SER A 309 -7.55 -1.05 -10.08
CA SER A 309 -8.76 -0.23 -10.12
C SER A 309 -9.71 -0.68 -11.22
N GLY A 310 -10.79 0.06 -11.44
CA GLY A 310 -11.60 -0.10 -12.65
C GLY A 310 -10.94 0.47 -13.90
N ASN A 311 -9.77 1.10 -13.80
CA ASN A 311 -9.12 1.83 -14.89
C ASN A 311 -7.81 1.17 -15.30
N ALA A 312 -7.43 1.39 -16.57
CA ALA A 312 -6.16 0.93 -17.11
C ALA A 312 -4.96 1.39 -16.26
N PHE A 313 -3.96 0.52 -16.17
CA PHE A 313 -2.74 0.67 -15.39
C PHE A 313 -2.96 0.91 -13.89
N GLY A 314 -4.12 0.53 -13.36
CA GLY A 314 -4.49 0.76 -11.97
C GLY A 314 -4.64 2.24 -11.62
N LEU A 315 -4.92 3.09 -12.62
CA LEU A 315 -5.05 4.53 -12.41
C LEU A 315 -6.28 4.88 -11.59
N ARG A 316 -6.22 6.02 -10.91
CA ARG A 316 -7.36 6.57 -10.15
C ARG A 316 -8.44 7.21 -11.03
N TRP A 317 -8.19 7.35 -12.32
CA TRP A 317 -9.10 7.93 -13.31
C TRP A 317 -9.11 7.10 -14.59
N GLU A 318 -10.13 7.30 -15.42
CA GLU A 318 -10.23 6.63 -16.72
C GLU A 318 -9.11 7.09 -17.65
N TYR A 319 -8.35 6.13 -18.17
CA TYR A 319 -7.29 6.36 -19.14
C TYR A 319 -7.60 5.57 -20.42
N SER A 320 -8.52 6.09 -21.23
CA SER A 320 -8.86 5.51 -22.52
C SER A 320 -8.50 6.47 -23.66
N ILE A 321 -7.92 5.93 -24.74
CA ILE A 321 -7.67 6.70 -25.96
C ILE A 321 -9.05 6.97 -26.58
N GLY A 322 -9.53 8.21 -26.46
CA GLY A 322 -10.88 8.61 -26.86
C GLY A 322 -11.75 9.17 -25.75
N ALA A 323 -11.31 9.13 -24.49
CA ALA A 323 -12.05 9.65 -23.32
C ALA A 323 -12.26 11.18 -23.28
N GLY A 324 -11.97 11.91 -24.36
CA GLY A 324 -11.84 13.36 -24.30
C GLY A 324 -10.73 13.78 -23.33
N ASP A 325 -10.94 14.79 -22.49
CA ASP A 325 -9.90 15.31 -21.59
C ASP A 325 -9.67 14.47 -20.32
N THR A 326 -10.52 13.48 -20.03
CA THR A 326 -10.44 12.71 -18.77
C THR A 326 -9.17 11.85 -18.68
N HIS A 327 -8.61 11.38 -19.80
CA HIS A 327 -7.34 10.63 -19.79
C HIS A 327 -6.16 11.44 -19.23
N LYS A 328 -6.24 12.77 -19.25
CA LYS A 328 -5.22 13.69 -18.69
C LYS A 328 -5.56 14.16 -17.27
N ALA A 329 -6.73 13.82 -16.72
CA ALA A 329 -7.28 14.43 -15.52
C ALA A 329 -6.31 14.41 -14.33
N GLY A 330 -5.65 13.28 -14.08
CA GLY A 330 -4.65 13.18 -13.02
C GLY A 330 -3.40 14.02 -13.30
N CYS A 331 -2.90 13.99 -14.54
CA CYS A 331 -1.74 14.79 -14.94
C CYS A 331 -2.03 16.30 -14.85
N GLN A 332 -3.25 16.73 -15.13
CA GLN A 332 -3.61 18.15 -15.07
C GLN A 332 -3.52 18.74 -13.67
N GLN A 333 -3.58 17.93 -12.61
CA GLN A 333 -3.40 18.44 -11.26
C GLN A 333 -2.02 19.07 -11.06
N CYS A 334 -0.99 18.58 -11.78
CA CYS A 334 0.39 19.04 -11.61
C CYS A 334 0.97 19.79 -12.81
N HIS A 335 0.41 19.66 -14.02
CA HIS A 335 1.09 20.10 -15.25
C HIS A 335 0.44 21.29 -15.97
N ASN A 336 -0.87 21.50 -15.80
CA ASN A 336 -1.63 22.58 -16.43
C ASN A 336 -1.35 22.77 -17.95
N LYS A 337 -1.71 21.78 -18.76
CA LYS A 337 -1.37 21.70 -20.20
C LYS A 337 -2.56 21.48 -21.13
#